data_AF-A0A0Q1FKN1-F1
#
_entry.id   AF-A0A0Q1FKN1-F1
#
_cell.length_a   1.000
_cell.length_b   1.000
_cell.length_c   1.000
_cell.angle_alpha   90.00
_cell.angle_beta   90.00
_cell.angle_gamma   90.00
#
_symmetry.space_group_name_H-M   'P 1'
#
loop_
_entity.id
_entity.type
_entity.pdbx_description
1 polymer ?
#
loop_
_entity_poly.entity_id
_entity_poly.type
_entity_poly.pdbx_seq_one_letter_code
_entity_poly.pdbx_strand_id
1 'polypeptide(L)'
;MKIGRYLVGFLLLMALLITFGNRGFVDNYLMSKRLAQLQLQNNEITMENDELKKKILLLRSDSNYIEKIARNELGMVKKGDIVYRWTK
;
A
#
# COMPACT_ATOMS: atom_id res chain seq x y z
N MET A 1 -49.56 34.76 8.02
CA MET A 1 -48.22 34.27 8.38
C MET A 1 -47.72 33.21 7.38
N LYS A 2 -47.42 33.61 6.13
CA LYS A 2 -46.92 32.68 5.09
C LYS A 2 -45.41 32.84 4.84
N ILE A 3 -44.91 34.08 4.91
CA ILE A 3 -43.49 34.45 4.77
C ILE A 3 -42.58 33.67 5.73
N GLY A 4 -42.96 33.51 6.99
CA GLY A 4 -42.13 32.82 7.99
C GLY A 4 -41.87 31.34 7.66
N ARG A 5 -42.83 30.64 7.04
CA ARG A 5 -42.65 29.25 6.60
C ARG A 5 -41.66 29.13 5.44
N TYR A 6 -41.69 30.08 4.50
CA TYR A 6 -40.72 30.10 3.40
C TYR A 6 -39.31 30.45 3.90
N LEU A 7 -39.20 31.33 4.89
CA LEU A 7 -37.93 31.69 5.53
C LEU A 7 -37.28 30.51 6.26
N VAL A 8 -38.07 29.73 7.00
CA VAL A 8 -37.58 28.51 7.67
C VAL A 8 -37.19 27.44 6.65
N GLY A 9 -37.96 27.26 5.58
CA GLY A 9 -37.62 26.34 4.50
C GLY A 9 -36.33 26.74 3.78
N PHE A 10 -36.14 28.03 3.52
CA PHE A 10 -34.92 28.57 2.91
C PHE A 10 -33.70 28.39 3.83
N LEU A 11 -33.83 28.64 5.13
CA LEU A 11 -32.77 28.41 6.12
C LEU A 11 -32.36 26.94 6.21
N LEU A 12 -33.33 26.01 6.19
CA LEU A 12 -33.05 24.57 6.17
C LEU A 12 -32.35 24.15 4.88
N LEU A 13 -32.76 24.69 3.74
CA LEU A 13 -32.14 24.40 2.45
C LEU A 13 -30.72 24.96 2.37
N MET A 14 -30.48 26.14 2.94
CA MET A 14 -29.13 26.71 3.08
C MET A 14 -28.26 25.90 4.04
N ALA A 15 -28.80 25.47 5.18
CA ALA A 15 -28.07 24.60 6.12
C ALA A 15 -27.69 23.26 5.46
N LEU A 16 -28.61 22.64 4.72
CA LEU A 16 -28.32 21.44 3.93
C LEU A 16 -27.24 21.72 2.88
N LEU A 17 -27.36 22.78 2.09
CA LEU A 17 -26.36 23.14 1.09
C LEU A 17 -25.00 23.50 1.70
N ILE A 18 -24.91 24.01 2.92
CA ILE A 18 -23.61 24.27 3.58
C ILE A 18 -23.01 22.96 4.11
N THR A 19 -23.84 22.06 4.65
CA THR A 19 -23.38 20.74 5.11
C THR A 19 -23.00 19.79 3.98
N PHE A 20 -23.64 19.92 2.81
CA PHE A 20 -23.39 19.11 1.61
C PHE A 20 -22.58 19.83 0.52
N GLY A 21 -22.37 21.14 0.61
CA GLY A 21 -21.76 21.95 -0.43
C GLY A 21 -20.24 22.06 -0.29
N ASN A 22 -19.55 21.40 -1.21
CA ASN A 22 -18.15 21.62 -1.60
C ASN A 22 -17.14 21.75 -0.44
N ARG A 23 -16.86 20.61 0.22
CA ARG A 23 -16.07 20.40 1.48
C ARG A 23 -16.91 20.24 2.75
N GLY A 24 -18.02 19.52 2.66
CA GLY A 24 -18.77 19.12 3.85
C GLY A 24 -17.94 18.23 4.79
N PHE A 25 -18.41 18.05 6.03
CA PHE A 25 -17.76 17.18 7.04
C PHE A 25 -17.44 15.77 6.53
N VAL A 26 -18.29 15.25 5.64
CA VAL A 26 -18.14 13.92 5.03
C VAL A 26 -16.92 13.83 4.13
N ASP A 27 -16.63 14.88 3.35
CA ASP A 27 -15.47 14.90 2.45
C ASP A 27 -14.18 14.92 3.26
N ASN A 28 -14.11 15.70 4.33
CA ASN A 28 -12.95 15.71 5.22
C ASN A 28 -12.74 14.33 5.87
N TYR A 29 -13.80 13.68 6.35
CA TYR A 29 -13.70 12.33 6.91
C TYR A 29 -13.21 11.31 5.88
N LEU A 30 -13.77 11.34 4.66
CA LEU A 30 -13.33 10.45 3.58
C LEU A 30 -11.89 10.75 3.15
N MET A 31 -11.49 12.01 3.12
CA MET A 31 -10.13 12.45 2.79
C MET A 31 -9.13 11.98 3.85
N SER A 32 -9.45 12.12 5.14
CA SER A 32 -8.62 11.61 6.24
C SER A 32 -8.49 10.08 6.18
N LYS A 33 -9.56 9.36 5.85
CA LYS A 33 -9.50 7.91 5.65
C LYS A 33 -8.60 7.52 4.47
N ARG A 34 -8.70 8.25 3.35
CA ARG A 34 -7.82 8.05 2.18
C ARG A 34 -6.36 8.35 2.53
N LEU A 35 -6.09 9.43 3.28
CA LEU A 35 -4.75 9.76 3.75
C LEU A 35 -4.17 8.65 4.63
N ALA A 36 -4.96 8.12 5.57
CA ALA A 36 -4.52 7.02 6.41
C ALA A 36 -4.20 5.75 5.59
N GLN A 37 -5.03 5.41 4.59
CA GLN A 37 -4.75 4.29 3.69
C GLN A 37 -3.48 4.50 2.86
N LEU A 38 -3.28 5.70 2.31
CA LEU A 38 -2.08 6.04 1.56
C LEU A 38 -0.83 6.01 2.42
N GLN A 39 -0.91 6.43 3.69
CA GLN A 39 0.20 6.33 4.63
C GLN A 39 0.56 4.87 4.94
N LEU A 40 -0.44 4.00 5.13
CA LEU A 40 -0.20 2.56 5.33
C LEU A 40 0.49 1.94 4.10
N GLN A 41 -0.01 2.23 2.90
CA GLN A 41 0.61 1.75 1.65
C GLN A 41 2.04 2.26 1.48
N ASN A 42 2.30 3.53 1.78
CA ASN A 42 3.65 4.08 1.74
C ASN A 42 4.59 3.37 2.74
N ASN A 43 4.11 3.06 3.94
CA ASN A 43 4.91 2.35 4.92
C ASN A 43 5.23 0.93 4.45
N GLU A 44 4.25 0.20 3.90
CA GLU A 44 4.47 -1.14 3.33
C GLU A 44 5.49 -1.11 2.19
N ILE A 45 5.34 -0.19 1.23
CA ILE A 45 6.29 -0.02 0.12
C ILE A 45 7.68 0.36 0.63
N THR A 46 7.77 1.18 1.68
CA THR A 46 9.06 1.56 2.26
C THR A 46 9.75 0.36 2.90
N MET A 47 9.01 -0.47 3.64
CA MET A 47 9.53 -1.70 4.23
C MET A 47 10.03 -2.68 3.15
N GLU A 48 9.24 -2.88 2.09
CA GLU A 48 9.62 -3.74 0.98
C GLU A 48 10.88 -3.21 0.27
N ASN A 49 10.96 -1.90 0.03
CA ASN A 49 12.15 -1.28 -0.54
C ASN A 49 13.40 -1.52 0.32
N ASP A 50 13.30 -1.43 1.64
CA ASP A 50 14.44 -1.62 2.53
C ASP A 50 14.86 -3.10 2.60
N GLU A 51 13.92 -4.04 2.55
CA GLU A 51 14.22 -5.46 2.40
C GLU A 51 14.92 -5.77 1.07
N LEU A 52 14.42 -5.21 -0.03
CA LEU A 52 15.02 -5.38 -1.35
C LEU A 52 16.44 -4.80 -1.41
N LYS A 53 16.67 -3.61 -0.83
CA LYS A 53 18.01 -3.02 -0.72
C LYS A 53 18.97 -3.94 0.05
N LYS A 54 18.53 -4.53 1.17
CA LYS A 54 19.33 -5.49 1.94
C LYS A 54 19.66 -6.72 1.09
N LYS A 55 18.68 -7.29 0.38
CA LYS A 55 18.90 -8.41 -0.54
C LYS A 55 19.91 -8.07 -1.64
N ILE A 56 19.80 -6.87 -2.25
CA ILE A 56 20.75 -6.40 -3.26
C ILE A 56 22.17 -6.29 -2.70
N LEU A 57 22.32 -5.77 -1.47
CA LEU A 57 23.62 -5.67 -0.81
C LEU A 57 24.23 -7.07 -0.60
N LEU A 58 23.45 -8.00 -0.04
CA LEU A 58 23.88 -9.38 0.17
C LEU A 58 24.27 -10.07 -1.15
N LEU A 59 23.48 -9.88 -2.20
CA LEU A 59 23.79 -10.40 -3.54
C LEU A 59 25.06 -9.82 -4.16
N ARG A 60 25.52 -8.64 -3.72
CA ARG A 60 26.75 -8.00 -4.24
C ARG A 60 27.98 -8.33 -3.41
N SER A 61 27.83 -8.46 -2.09
CA SER A 61 28.96 -8.60 -1.18
C SER A 61 29.18 -10.02 -0.65
N ASP A 62 28.18 -10.89 -0.71
CA ASP A 62 28.23 -12.22 -0.09
C ASP A 62 28.08 -13.36 -1.10
N SER A 63 29.22 -13.98 -1.44
CA SER A 63 29.28 -15.13 -2.34
C SER A 63 28.52 -16.36 -1.81
N ASN A 64 28.42 -16.56 -0.49
CA ASN A 64 27.70 -17.68 0.09
C ASN A 64 26.19 -17.48 -0.05
N TYR A 65 25.71 -16.24 0.08
CA TYR A 65 24.32 -15.89 -0.15
C TYR A 65 23.91 -16.15 -1.61
N ILE A 66 24.79 -15.80 -2.56
CA ILE A 66 24.58 -16.10 -3.99
C ILE A 66 24.55 -17.62 -4.23
N GLU A 67 25.49 -18.38 -3.68
CA GLU A 67 25.50 -19.85 -3.84
C GLU A 67 24.24 -20.50 -3.27
N LYS A 68 23.76 -20.01 -2.12
CA LYS A 68 22.51 -20.48 -1.52
C LYS A 68 21.30 -20.24 -2.43
N ILE A 69 21.18 -19.06 -3.03
CA ILE A 69 20.11 -18.75 -4.00
C ILE A 69 20.26 -19.61 -5.24
N ALA A 70 21.47 -19.72 -5.79
CA ALA A 70 21.75 -20.52 -6.96
C ALA A 70 21.32 -21.98 -6.77
N ARG A 71 21.64 -22.59 -5.61
CA ARG A 71 21.28 -23.98 -5.30
C ARG A 71 19.79 -24.16 -4.97
N ASN A 72 19.22 -23.30 -4.14
CA ASN A 72 17.87 -23.51 -3.59
C ASN A 72 16.76 -22.98 -4.51
N GLU A 73 16.95 -21.80 -5.10
CA GLU A 73 15.93 -21.15 -5.90
C GLU A 73 16.08 -21.49 -7.39
N LEU A 74 17.32 -21.55 -7.89
CA LEU A 74 17.61 -21.80 -9.30
C LEU A 74 17.96 -23.26 -9.62
N GLY A 75 18.13 -24.11 -8.60
CA GLY A 75 18.53 -25.51 -8.78
C GLY A 75 19.89 -25.70 -9.44
N MET A 76 20.75 -24.67 -9.43
CA MET A 76 22.08 -24.72 -9.99
C MET A 76 22.99 -25.59 -9.12
N VAL A 77 23.87 -26.33 -9.78
CA VAL A 77 24.83 -27.23 -9.13
C VAL A 77 26.24 -26.91 -9.60
N LYS A 78 27.21 -27.09 -8.70
CA LYS A 78 28.61 -26.87 -9.01
C LYS A 78 29.16 -28.06 -9.81
N LYS A 79 30.21 -27.81 -10.60
CA LYS A 79 30.93 -28.88 -11.31
C LYS A 79 31.48 -29.88 -10.28
N GLY A 80 31.00 -31.12 -10.34
CA GLY A 80 31.35 -32.20 -9.41
C GLY A 80 30.23 -32.62 -8.46
N ASP A 81 29.11 -31.91 -8.43
CA ASP A 81 27.95 -32.29 -7.60
C ASP A 81 27.21 -33.50 -8.19
N ILE A 82 26.77 -34.42 -7.32
CA ILE A 82 25.98 -35.61 -7.71
C ILE A 82 24.49 -35.24 -7.64
N VAL A 83 23.83 -35.22 -8.80
CA VAL A 83 22.40 -34.92 -8.90
C VAL A 83 21.59 -36.22 -8.95
N TYR A 84 20.83 -36.50 -7.90
CA TYR A 84 19.88 -37.62 -7.90
C TYR A 84 18.60 -37.22 -8.63
N ARG A 85 18.43 -37.73 -9.86
CA ARG A 85 17.17 -37.58 -10.61
C ARG A 85 16.37 -38.87 -10.45
N TRP A 86 15.28 -38.80 -9.69
CA TRP A 86 14.35 -39.91 -9.57
C TRP A 86 13.51 -39.95 -10.84
N THR A 87 13.73 -40.93 -11.72
CA THR A 87 12.79 -41.19 -12.82
C THR A 87 11.58 -41.89 -12.23
N LYS A 88 10.39 -41.40 -12.59
CA LYS A 88 9.14 -42.12 -12.34
C LYS A 88 9.00 -43.24 -13.37
#